data_AF-A0A8X7SAX5-F1
#
_entry.id   AF-A0A8X7SAX5-F1
#
_cell.length_a   1.000
_cell.length_b   1.000
_cell.length_c   1.000
_cell.angle_alpha   90.00
_cell.angle_beta   90.00
_cell.angle_gamma   90.00
#
_symmetry.space_group_name_H-M   'P 1'
#
loop_
_entity.id
_entity.type
_entity.pdbx_description
1 polymer ?
#
loop_
_entity_poly.entity_id
_entity_poly.type
_entity_poly.pdbx_seq_one_letter_code
_entity_poly.pdbx_strand_id
1 'polypeptide(L)'
;MQRLSAPCSKLAYTRYLAKPILRKPNPCDIFINHRGIDTKKTISGLLYDRFTRLGLNSFLDSKNLKPGDKLFVEINAAIKECSAGIAVFSPRYCDSYFCLHELTMLMESKKRVIPIFCDVKPSELCVKDDRTRPAAEIRRFRLALEEAKYTVGLTFDTSNGDWSEFLAKASDAVTKNLLDVEEERLSINPTYKHISA
;
A
#
# COMPACT_ATOMS: atom_id res chain seq x y z
N MET A 1 18.70 -27.16 -20.27
CA MET A 1 19.05 -25.72 -20.21
C MET A 1 17.89 -24.95 -19.60
N GLN A 2 17.90 -24.70 -18.29
CA GLN A 2 16.92 -23.82 -17.66
C GLN A 2 17.37 -22.37 -17.88
N ARG A 3 16.58 -21.60 -18.64
CA ARG A 3 16.70 -20.14 -18.63
C ARG A 3 16.21 -19.68 -17.27
N LEU A 4 17.13 -19.30 -16.39
CA LEU A 4 16.82 -18.51 -15.21
C LEU A 4 16.30 -17.16 -15.69
N SER A 5 14.99 -17.00 -15.80
CA SER A 5 14.38 -15.67 -15.88
C SER A 5 14.73 -14.95 -14.59
N ALA A 6 15.43 -13.82 -14.69
CA ALA A 6 15.57 -12.94 -13.54
C ALA A 6 14.15 -12.60 -13.03
N PRO A 7 13.89 -12.65 -11.70
CA PRO A 7 12.62 -12.24 -11.16
C PRO A 7 12.26 -10.84 -11.67
N CYS A 8 11.03 -10.67 -12.17
CA CYS A 8 10.56 -9.43 -12.80
C CYS A 8 10.81 -8.21 -11.89
N SER A 9 10.71 -8.38 -10.57
CA SER A 9 11.16 -7.43 -9.53
C SER A 9 12.51 -6.84 -9.82
N LYS A 10 13.57 -7.64 -10.01
CA LYS A 10 14.93 -7.09 -10.16
C LYS A 10 15.01 -6.15 -11.34
N LEU A 11 14.37 -6.48 -12.46
CA LEU A 11 14.35 -5.64 -13.65
C LEU A 11 13.51 -4.38 -13.45
N ALA A 12 12.28 -4.49 -12.96
CA ALA A 12 11.42 -3.34 -12.67
C ALA A 12 12.04 -2.42 -11.61
N TYR A 13 12.65 -2.99 -10.59
CA TYR A 13 13.30 -2.30 -9.49
C TYR A 13 14.60 -1.63 -9.94
N THR A 14 15.41 -2.31 -10.75
CA THR A 14 16.59 -1.68 -11.35
C THR A 14 16.19 -0.53 -12.25
N ARG A 15 15.10 -0.65 -13.03
CA ARG A 15 14.57 0.45 -13.84
C ARG A 15 14.05 1.61 -12.99
N TYR A 16 13.38 1.31 -11.89
CA TYR A 16 12.94 2.29 -10.90
C TYR A 16 14.14 3.03 -10.27
N LEU A 17 15.22 2.32 -9.91
CA LEU A 17 16.45 2.93 -9.39
C LEU A 17 17.28 3.67 -10.44
N ALA A 18 17.28 3.20 -11.70
CA ALA A 18 18.07 3.73 -12.80
C ALA A 18 17.50 5.01 -13.43
N LYS A 19 16.56 5.69 -12.76
CA LYS A 19 16.11 7.06 -13.08
C LYS A 19 16.62 8.06 -12.02
N PRO A 20 17.94 8.32 -11.85
CA PRO A 20 18.45 9.13 -10.74
C PRO A 20 18.17 10.63 -10.92
N ILE A 21 18.05 11.09 -12.17
CA ILE A 21 17.99 12.52 -12.56
C ILE A 21 16.61 13.15 -12.22
N LEU A 22 15.58 12.34 -11.95
CA LEU A 22 14.22 12.79 -11.63
C LEU A 22 13.84 12.67 -10.14
N ARG A 23 14.74 12.18 -9.28
CA ARG A 23 14.43 11.94 -7.87
C ARG A 23 14.50 13.24 -7.06
N LYS A 24 13.39 13.95 -6.95
CA LYS A 24 13.07 14.49 -5.61
C LYS A 24 12.58 13.26 -4.82
N PRO A 25 13.33 12.76 -3.82
CA PRO A 25 12.85 11.62 -3.06
C PRO A 25 11.49 11.98 -2.47
N ASN A 26 10.44 11.25 -2.84
CA ASN A 26 9.19 11.36 -2.08
C ASN A 26 9.55 10.96 -0.64
N PRO A 27 9.13 11.71 0.38
CA PRO A 27 9.40 11.35 1.77
C PRO A 27 8.91 9.93 2.09
N CYS A 28 7.86 9.48 1.40
CA CYS A 28 7.33 8.14 1.45
C CYS A 28 6.99 7.62 0.04
N ASP A 29 7.30 6.36 -0.23
CA ASP A 29 6.88 5.63 -1.42
C ASP A 29 5.55 4.93 -1.18
N ILE A 30 5.43 4.18 -0.07
CA ILE A 30 4.30 3.28 0.20
C ILE A 30 3.74 3.45 1.61
N PHE A 31 2.44 3.68 1.72
CA PHE A 31 1.70 3.57 2.98
C PHE A 31 1.18 2.13 3.16
N ILE A 32 1.45 1.49 4.30
CA ILE A 32 0.96 0.15 4.62
C ILE A 32 -0.19 0.27 5.63
N ASN A 33 -1.41 0.16 5.12
CA ASN A 33 -2.63 0.15 5.90
C ASN A 33 -2.99 -1.29 6.26
N HIS A 34 -3.14 -1.59 7.56
CA HIS A 34 -3.33 -2.95 8.05
C HIS A 34 -4.03 -2.97 9.40
N ARG A 35 -4.48 -4.17 9.81
CA ARG A 35 -4.98 -4.42 11.14
C ARG A 35 -3.92 -5.13 11.99
N GLY A 36 -3.26 -4.37 12.87
CA GLY A 36 -2.14 -4.89 13.65
C GLY A 36 -2.46 -6.11 14.52
N ILE A 37 -3.68 -6.24 15.05
CA ILE A 37 -4.06 -7.36 15.92
C ILE A 37 -4.32 -8.68 15.15
N ASP A 38 -4.54 -8.63 13.84
CA ASP A 38 -4.88 -9.82 13.04
C ASP A 38 -3.66 -10.50 12.45
N THR A 39 -2.61 -9.74 12.22
CA THR A 39 -1.45 -10.24 11.48
C THR A 39 -0.44 -10.81 12.47
N LYS A 40 -0.57 -12.10 12.84
CA LYS A 40 0.45 -12.83 13.61
C LYS A 40 1.78 -12.78 12.84
N LYS A 41 2.89 -12.39 13.48
CA LYS A 41 4.16 -11.99 12.80
C LYS A 41 3.83 -11.14 11.57
N THR A 42 3.47 -9.88 11.83
CA THR A 42 2.70 -9.04 10.91
C THR A 42 3.20 -9.16 9.46
N ILE A 43 2.36 -9.67 8.55
CA ILE A 43 2.63 -9.61 7.10
C ILE A 43 3.08 -8.20 6.73
N SER A 44 2.40 -7.20 7.29
CA SER A 44 2.74 -5.79 7.19
C SER A 44 4.20 -5.49 7.57
N GLY A 45 4.71 -6.10 8.64
CA GLY A 45 6.11 -6.00 9.05
C GLY A 45 7.07 -6.70 8.10
N LEU A 46 6.73 -7.87 7.57
CA LEU A 46 7.53 -8.56 6.56
C LEU A 46 7.58 -7.78 5.24
N LEU A 47 6.45 -7.20 4.83
CA LEU A 47 6.36 -6.29 3.68
C LEU A 47 7.21 -5.05 3.92
N TYR A 48 7.08 -4.42 5.08
CA TYR A 48 7.89 -3.26 5.47
C TYR A 48 9.38 -3.58 5.38
N ASP A 49 9.85 -4.64 6.05
CA ASP A 49 11.26 -5.04 6.03
C ASP A 49 11.74 -5.38 4.61
N ARG A 50 10.88 -6.02 3.79
CA ARG A 50 11.18 -6.33 2.39
C ARG A 50 11.35 -5.06 1.56
N PHE A 51 10.45 -4.09 1.70
CA PHE A 51 10.52 -2.81 0.99
C PHE A 51 11.73 -1.99 1.43
N THR A 52 12.06 -1.98 2.72
CA THR A 52 13.30 -1.36 3.22
C THR A 52 14.55 -1.97 2.60
N ARG A 53 14.61 -3.31 2.45
CA ARG A 53 15.72 -3.98 1.76
C ARG A 53 15.78 -3.67 0.27
N LEU A 54 14.64 -3.30 -0.31
CA LEU A 54 14.53 -2.74 -1.65
C LEU A 54 14.64 -1.20 -1.63
N GLY A 55 15.20 -0.57 -0.59
CA GLY A 55 15.42 0.88 -0.56
C GLY A 55 14.17 1.74 -0.81
N LEU A 56 12.97 1.19 -0.56
CA LEU A 56 11.70 1.90 -0.64
C LEU A 56 11.35 2.45 0.74
N ASN A 57 10.97 3.72 0.79
CA ASN A 57 10.54 4.38 2.01
C ASN A 57 9.07 4.01 2.28
N SER A 58 8.84 3.14 3.24
CA SER A 58 7.49 2.72 3.61
C SER A 58 7.07 3.35 4.93
N PHE A 59 5.78 3.65 5.06
CA PHE A 59 5.15 4.02 6.32
C PHE A 59 4.28 2.87 6.83
N LEU A 60 4.58 2.38 8.03
CA LEU A 60 3.79 1.42 8.77
C LEU A 60 3.63 1.95 10.19
N ASP A 61 2.39 2.20 10.61
CA ASP A 61 2.04 2.82 11.89
C ASP A 61 2.84 2.27 13.10
N SER A 62 2.89 0.94 13.24
CA SER A 62 3.57 0.21 14.31
C SER A 62 5.11 0.29 14.28
N LYS A 63 5.69 0.81 13.20
CA LYS A 63 7.15 1.01 13.03
C LYS A 63 7.53 2.47 13.03
N ASN A 64 6.68 3.33 12.50
CA ASN A 64 7.00 4.74 12.26
C ASN A 64 6.49 5.67 13.37
N LEU A 65 5.39 5.32 14.05
CA LEU A 65 4.87 6.13 15.16
C LEU A 65 5.59 5.82 16.47
N LYS A 66 5.79 6.87 17.27
CA LYS A 66 6.42 6.83 18.58
C LYS A 66 5.42 7.21 19.68
N PRO A 67 5.63 6.75 20.93
CA PRO A 67 4.86 7.24 22.06
C PRO A 67 4.91 8.78 22.14
N GLY A 68 3.74 9.42 22.18
CA GLY A 68 3.60 10.88 22.18
C GLY A 68 3.16 11.49 20.84
N ASP A 69 3.25 10.73 19.74
CA ASP A 69 2.80 11.21 18.43
C ASP A 69 1.27 11.36 18.37
N LYS A 70 0.81 12.39 17.66
CA LYS A 70 -0.61 12.59 17.38
C LYS A 70 -1.03 11.67 16.23
N LEU A 71 -1.57 10.50 16.58
CA LEU A 71 -1.91 9.42 15.66
C LEU A 71 -2.52 9.88 14.31
N PHE A 72 -3.62 10.63 14.34
CA PHE A 72 -4.27 11.12 13.11
C PHE A 72 -3.44 12.14 12.34
N VAL A 73 -2.63 12.98 13.01
CA VAL A 73 -1.82 14.00 12.33
C VAL A 73 -0.73 13.31 11.50
N GLU A 74 0.00 12.39 12.12
CA GLU A 74 1.10 11.68 11.48
C GLU A 74 0.61 10.75 10.35
N ILE A 75 -0.47 9.99 10.58
CA ILE A 75 -1.06 9.14 9.54
C ILE A 75 -1.54 9.97 8.35
N ASN A 76 -2.21 11.10 8.61
CA ASN A 76 -2.74 11.93 7.53
C ASN A 76 -1.61 12.59 6.73
N ALA A 77 -0.52 12.98 7.38
CA ALA A 77 0.67 13.50 6.72
C ALA A 77 1.32 12.40 5.86
N ALA A 78 1.53 11.21 6.42
CA ALA A 78 2.12 10.08 5.73
C ALA A 78 1.30 9.68 4.49
N ILE A 79 -0.02 9.55 4.59
CA ILE A 79 -0.89 9.22 3.43
C ILE A 79 -0.74 10.27 2.31
N LYS A 80 -0.61 11.55 2.65
CA LYS A 80 -0.41 12.61 1.66
C LYS A 80 0.95 12.50 0.98
N GLU A 81 2.00 12.22 1.74
CA GLU A 81 3.38 12.09 1.26
C GLU A 81 3.64 10.82 0.46
N CYS A 82 3.04 9.69 0.86
CA CYS A 82 3.22 8.40 0.21
C CYS A 82 2.69 8.44 -1.23
N SER A 83 3.39 7.79 -2.15
CA SER A 83 3.03 7.78 -3.58
C SER A 83 1.90 6.80 -3.89
N ALA A 84 1.88 5.66 -3.20
CA ALA A 84 0.84 4.65 -3.30
C ALA A 84 0.57 4.01 -1.92
N GLY A 85 -0.47 3.19 -1.85
CA GLY A 85 -0.86 2.46 -0.64
C GLY A 85 -0.93 0.96 -0.87
N ILE A 86 -0.75 0.20 0.21
CA ILE A 86 -1.13 -1.21 0.31
C ILE A 86 -2.19 -1.32 1.40
N ALA A 87 -3.30 -1.98 1.07
CA ALA A 87 -4.34 -2.32 2.05
C ALA A 87 -4.27 -3.83 2.34
N VAL A 88 -3.75 -4.20 3.51
CA VAL A 88 -3.69 -5.60 3.96
C VAL A 88 -5.00 -5.94 4.67
N PHE A 89 -5.96 -6.46 3.92
CA PHE A 89 -7.24 -6.93 4.44
C PHE A 89 -7.07 -8.24 5.19
N SER A 90 -7.65 -8.31 6.39
CA SER A 90 -7.58 -9.45 7.32
C SER A 90 -8.93 -9.63 8.03
N PRO A 91 -9.17 -10.73 8.77
CA PRO A 91 -10.50 -11.08 9.27
C PRO A 91 -11.23 -10.02 10.10
N ARG A 92 -10.52 -9.22 10.91
CA ARG A 92 -11.08 -8.13 11.73
C ARG A 92 -10.64 -6.75 11.22
N TYR A 93 -10.24 -6.65 9.96
CA TYR A 93 -9.86 -5.37 9.35
C TYR A 93 -11.04 -4.37 9.41
N CYS A 94 -12.23 -4.79 8.98
CA CYS A 94 -13.43 -3.93 8.96
C CYS A 94 -14.00 -3.62 10.35
N ASP A 95 -13.52 -4.28 11.41
CA ASP A 95 -13.88 -3.94 12.79
C ASP A 95 -13.06 -2.73 13.31
N SER A 96 -12.06 -2.29 12.56
CA SER A 96 -11.17 -1.19 12.92
C SER A 96 -11.60 0.12 12.27
N TYR A 97 -12.00 1.09 13.10
CA TYR A 97 -12.22 2.46 12.62
C TYR A 97 -10.98 3.03 11.91
N PHE A 98 -9.80 2.88 12.51
CA PHE A 98 -8.56 3.41 11.94
C PHE A 98 -8.23 2.80 10.58
N CYS A 99 -8.40 1.48 10.42
CA CYS A 99 -8.09 0.83 9.14
C CYS A 99 -9.04 1.32 8.04
N LEU A 100 -10.35 1.44 8.32
CA LEU A 100 -11.34 1.98 7.38
C LEU A 100 -11.08 3.46 7.06
N HIS A 101 -10.72 4.25 8.07
CA HIS A 101 -10.39 5.66 7.90
C HIS A 101 -9.18 5.86 6.99
N GLU A 102 -8.08 5.14 7.24
CA GLU A 102 -6.87 5.15 6.42
C GLU A 102 -7.16 4.73 4.97
N LEU A 103 -7.93 3.65 4.77
CA LEU A 103 -8.33 3.20 3.43
C LEU A 103 -9.13 4.27 2.69
N THR A 104 -10.12 4.85 3.36
CA THR A 104 -10.92 5.94 2.78
C THR A 104 -10.05 7.12 2.40
N MET A 105 -9.09 7.49 3.23
CA MET A 105 -8.17 8.57 2.91
C MET A 105 -7.27 8.27 1.70
N LEU A 106 -6.75 7.05 1.58
CA LEU A 106 -5.98 6.62 0.41
C LEU A 106 -6.80 6.74 -0.87
N MET A 107 -8.03 6.22 -0.85
CA MET A 107 -8.93 6.22 -2.01
C MET A 107 -9.42 7.62 -2.40
N GLU A 108 -9.79 8.44 -1.42
CA GLU A 108 -10.23 9.81 -1.68
C GLU A 108 -9.09 10.72 -2.15
N SER A 109 -7.86 10.45 -1.69
CA SER A 109 -6.65 11.11 -2.19
C SER A 109 -6.20 10.59 -3.57
N LYS A 110 -6.99 9.70 -4.19
CA LYS A 110 -6.72 9.09 -5.51
C LYS A 110 -5.34 8.45 -5.59
N LYS A 111 -4.86 7.91 -4.47
CA LYS A 111 -3.63 7.11 -4.44
C LYS A 111 -3.92 5.78 -5.11
N ARG A 112 -2.96 5.25 -5.85
CA ARG A 112 -3.03 3.85 -6.29
C ARG A 112 -2.93 2.96 -5.05
N VAL A 113 -3.90 2.06 -4.86
CA VAL A 113 -3.95 1.12 -3.73
C VAL A 113 -3.81 -0.30 -4.25
N ILE A 114 -2.90 -1.07 -3.66
CA ILE A 114 -2.72 -2.50 -3.93
C ILE A 114 -3.41 -3.28 -2.80
N PRO A 115 -4.56 -3.91 -3.04
CA PRO A 115 -5.20 -4.71 -2.01
C PRO A 115 -4.49 -6.07 -1.86
N ILE A 116 -4.28 -6.48 -0.61
CA ILE A 116 -3.79 -7.80 -0.25
C ILE A 116 -4.84 -8.45 0.65
N PHE A 117 -5.44 -9.53 0.18
CA PHE A 117 -6.45 -10.29 0.91
C PHE A 117 -5.78 -11.44 1.66
N CYS A 118 -5.53 -11.24 2.95
CA CYS A 118 -4.87 -12.18 3.84
C CYS A 118 -5.89 -12.98 4.65
N ASP A 119 -5.98 -14.29 4.41
CA ASP A 119 -6.91 -15.20 5.09
C ASP A 119 -8.38 -14.75 5.04
N VAL A 120 -8.74 -13.94 4.04
CA VAL A 120 -10.08 -13.42 3.80
C VAL A 120 -10.37 -13.36 2.30
N LYS A 121 -11.64 -13.49 1.95
CA LYS A 121 -12.18 -13.20 0.63
C LYS A 121 -12.74 -11.78 0.59
N PRO A 122 -12.73 -11.10 -0.57
CA PRO A 122 -13.35 -9.78 -0.70
C PRO A 122 -14.81 -9.73 -0.23
N SER A 123 -15.58 -10.81 -0.44
CA SER A 123 -16.98 -10.92 -0.02
C SER A 123 -17.19 -10.94 1.49
N GLU A 124 -16.16 -11.29 2.27
CA GLU A 124 -16.22 -11.34 3.73
C GLU A 124 -15.98 -9.96 4.36
N LEU A 125 -15.50 -8.99 3.57
CA LEU A 125 -15.24 -7.62 4.02
C LEU A 125 -16.50 -6.77 3.91
N CYS A 126 -16.98 -6.27 5.04
CA CYS A 126 -18.18 -5.43 5.11
C CYS A 126 -18.07 -4.38 6.22
N VAL A 127 -18.45 -3.14 5.90
CA VAL A 127 -18.58 -2.06 6.90
C VAL A 127 -19.89 -2.20 7.65
N LYS A 128 -19.79 -2.54 8.94
CA LYS A 128 -20.93 -2.61 9.85
C LYS A 128 -21.43 -1.21 10.19
N ASP A 129 -22.75 -1.05 10.21
CA ASP A 129 -23.40 0.16 10.71
C ASP A 129 -24.03 -0.15 12.06
N ASP A 130 -23.31 0.21 13.11
CA ASP A 130 -23.73 0.10 14.50
C ASP A 130 -24.55 1.32 14.96
N ARG A 131 -24.91 2.23 14.03
CA ARG A 131 -25.59 3.52 14.29
C ARG A 131 -24.86 4.46 15.24
N THR A 132 -23.58 4.20 15.53
CA THR A 132 -22.77 5.08 16.41
C THR A 132 -22.11 6.23 15.66
N ARG A 133 -22.08 6.16 14.31
CA ARG A 133 -21.37 7.11 13.44
C ARG A 133 -22.33 7.82 12.48
N PRO A 134 -21.96 9.01 12.00
CA PRO A 134 -22.75 9.69 10.98
C PRO A 134 -22.90 8.83 9.71
N ALA A 135 -24.10 8.77 9.15
CA ALA A 135 -24.39 7.99 7.94
C ALA A 135 -23.47 8.38 6.75
N ALA A 136 -23.05 9.65 6.70
CA ALA A 136 -22.11 10.12 5.69
C ALA A 136 -20.71 9.48 5.82
N GLU A 137 -20.24 9.23 7.04
CA GLU A 137 -18.95 8.57 7.28
C GLU A 137 -19.02 7.08 6.91
N ILE A 138 -20.08 6.38 7.35
CA ILE A 138 -20.32 4.98 6.96
C ILE A 138 -20.39 4.83 5.44
N ARG A 139 -21.03 5.79 4.73
CA ARG A 139 -21.06 5.80 3.27
C ARG A 139 -19.66 5.89 2.66
N ARG A 140 -18.79 6.76 3.18
CA ARG A 140 -17.41 6.90 2.70
C ARG A 140 -16.60 5.62 2.91
N PHE A 141 -16.75 4.98 4.07
CA PHE A 141 -16.09 3.70 4.35
C PHE A 141 -16.56 2.60 3.38
N ARG A 142 -17.88 2.51 3.13
CA ARG A 142 -18.43 1.51 2.19
C ARG A 142 -17.92 1.73 0.77
N LEU A 143 -17.89 2.98 0.29
CA LEU A 143 -17.40 3.30 -1.06
C LEU A 143 -15.93 2.94 -1.21
N ALA A 144 -15.08 3.33 -0.26
CA ALA A 144 -13.65 3.03 -0.30
C ALA A 144 -13.37 1.52 -0.22
N LEU A 145 -14.09 0.79 0.63
CA LEU A 145 -13.96 -0.66 0.72
C LEU A 145 -14.41 -1.36 -0.56
N GLU A 146 -15.52 -0.92 -1.17
CA GLU A 146 -16.03 -1.52 -2.41
C GLU A 146 -15.08 -1.27 -3.59
N GLU A 147 -14.53 -0.05 -3.71
CA GLU A 147 -13.49 0.27 -4.70
C GLU A 147 -12.24 -0.61 -4.51
N ALA A 148 -11.79 -0.80 -3.27
CA ALA A 148 -10.66 -1.65 -2.95
C ALA A 148 -10.91 -3.13 -3.29
N LYS A 149 -12.10 -3.64 -2.99
CA LYS A 149 -12.50 -5.04 -3.23
C LYS A 149 -12.44 -5.42 -4.71
N TYR A 150 -12.73 -4.48 -5.61
CA TYR A 150 -12.71 -4.69 -7.06
C TYR A 150 -11.45 -4.15 -7.74
N THR A 151 -10.45 -3.73 -6.96
CA THR A 151 -9.11 -3.45 -7.47
C THR A 151 -8.31 -4.75 -7.54
N VAL A 152 -7.57 -4.97 -8.62
CA VAL A 152 -6.73 -6.16 -8.78
C VAL A 152 -5.68 -6.19 -7.67
N GLY A 153 -5.69 -7.26 -6.89
CA GLY A 153 -4.85 -7.44 -5.71
C GLY A 153 -4.10 -8.76 -5.69
N LEU A 154 -3.55 -9.06 -4.51
CA LEU A 154 -2.95 -10.34 -4.18
C LEU A 154 -3.79 -11.06 -3.12
N THR A 155 -3.83 -12.38 -3.18
CA THR A 155 -4.39 -13.22 -2.12
C THR A 155 -3.25 -13.94 -1.42
N PHE A 156 -3.40 -14.16 -0.11
CA PHE A 156 -2.41 -14.89 0.66
C PHE A 156 -3.07 -15.70 1.78
N ASP A 157 -2.70 -16.98 1.86
CA ASP A 157 -3.06 -17.90 2.94
C ASP A 157 -1.83 -18.01 3.86
N THR A 158 -1.93 -17.54 5.10
CA THR A 158 -0.80 -17.54 6.03
C THR A 158 -0.42 -18.93 6.54
N SER A 159 -1.36 -19.88 6.45
CA SER A 159 -1.18 -21.25 6.95
C SER A 159 -0.48 -22.13 5.93
N ASN A 160 -0.76 -21.93 4.64
CA ASN A 160 -0.31 -22.82 3.56
C ASN A 160 0.50 -22.11 2.45
N GLY A 161 0.55 -20.78 2.45
CA GLY A 161 1.13 -20.00 1.38
C GLY A 161 2.67 -19.99 1.36
N ASP A 162 3.24 -19.90 0.15
CA ASP A 162 4.66 -19.63 -0.03
C ASP A 162 4.96 -18.16 0.25
N TRP A 163 5.56 -17.90 1.42
CA TRP A 163 5.96 -16.57 1.86
C TRP A 163 6.97 -15.89 0.92
N SER A 164 7.91 -16.65 0.38
CA SER A 164 8.95 -16.10 -0.51
C SER A 164 8.33 -15.66 -1.83
N GLU A 165 7.48 -16.51 -2.41
CA GLU A 165 6.75 -16.18 -3.63
C GLU A 165 5.80 -14.99 -3.41
N PHE A 166 5.06 -14.98 -2.31
CA PHE A 166 4.17 -13.88 -1.96
C PHE A 166 4.92 -12.55 -1.82
N LEU A 167 6.00 -12.51 -1.04
CA LEU A 167 6.81 -11.30 -0.86
C LEU A 167 7.43 -10.82 -2.17
N ALA A 168 7.81 -11.74 -3.07
CA ALA A 168 8.27 -11.40 -4.40
C ALA A 168 7.14 -10.76 -5.24
N LYS A 169 5.95 -11.37 -5.29
CA LYS A 169 4.79 -10.82 -6.02
C LYS A 169 4.36 -9.46 -5.48
N ALA A 170 4.34 -9.28 -4.17
CA ALA A 170 4.04 -8.00 -3.54
C ALA A 170 5.09 -6.92 -3.91
N SER A 171 6.37 -7.29 -3.91
CA SER A 171 7.45 -6.39 -4.34
C SER A 171 7.31 -5.98 -5.82
N ASP A 172 7.00 -6.93 -6.70
CA ASP A 172 6.77 -6.70 -8.12
C ASP A 172 5.58 -5.75 -8.35
N ALA A 173 4.46 -6.00 -7.67
CA ALA A 173 3.25 -5.18 -7.77
C ALA A 173 3.50 -3.74 -7.33
N VAL A 174 4.20 -3.55 -6.21
CA VAL A 174 4.56 -2.22 -5.68
C VAL A 174 5.47 -1.48 -6.64
N THR A 175 6.54 -2.13 -7.11
CA THR A 175 7.53 -1.49 -7.98
C THR A 175 6.90 -1.04 -9.29
N LYS A 176 6.04 -1.87 -9.88
CA LYS A 176 5.30 -1.51 -11.09
C LYS A 176 4.36 -0.33 -10.85
N ASN A 177 3.60 -0.34 -9.76
CA ASN A 177 2.70 0.78 -9.44
C ASN A 177 3.45 2.09 -9.23
N LEU A 178 4.62 2.06 -8.59
CA LEU A 178 5.43 3.27 -8.41
C LEU A 178 5.96 3.81 -9.74
N LEU A 179 6.36 2.94 -10.67
CA LEU A 179 6.75 3.34 -12.02
C LEU A 179 5.60 4.01 -12.77
N ASP A 180 4.41 3.41 -12.74
CA ASP A 180 3.23 3.95 -13.41
C ASP A 180 2.85 5.34 -12.84
N VAL A 181 2.90 5.50 -11.51
CA VAL A 181 2.63 6.80 -10.83
C VAL A 181 3.64 7.87 -11.27
N GLU A 182 4.90 7.50 -11.41
CA GLU A 182 5.95 8.43 -11.88
C GLU A 182 5.71 8.84 -13.35
N GLU A 183 5.37 7.89 -14.22
CA GLU A 183 5.08 8.15 -15.64
C GLU A 183 3.84 9.06 -15.82
N GLU A 184 2.79 8.86 -15.02
CA GLU A 184 1.63 9.75 -14.97
C GLU A 184 2.01 11.17 -14.54
N ARG A 185 2.83 11.32 -13.48
CA ARG A 185 3.31 12.63 -13.00
C ARG A 185 4.10 13.39 -14.08
N LEU A 186 4.96 12.69 -14.83
CA LEU A 186 5.75 13.27 -15.92
C LEU A 186 4.88 13.67 -17.12
N SER A 187 3.77 12.97 -17.34
CA SER A 187 2.82 13.29 -18.41
C SER A 187 1.98 14.53 -18.09
N ILE A 188 1.69 14.78 -16.82
CA ILE A 188 0.85 15.91 -16.35
C ILE A 188 1.64 17.22 -16.20
N ASN A 189 2.95 17.18 -15.88
CA ASN A 189 3.79 18.37 -15.71
C ASN A 189 4.97 18.39 -16.71
N PRO A 190 4.80 18.97 -17.92
CA PRO A 190 5.83 19.04 -18.95
C PRO A 190 7.06 19.87 -18.58
N THR A 191 6.99 20.72 -17.55
CA THR A 191 8.10 21.56 -17.09
C THR A 191 9.32 20.73 -16.63
N TYR A 192 9.12 19.46 -16.26
CA TYR A 192 10.22 18.52 -15.97
C TYR A 192 10.92 17.97 -17.22
N LYS A 193 10.36 18.16 -18.43
CA LYS A 193 11.01 17.77 -19.69
C LYS A 193 12.14 18.72 -20.12
N HIS A 194 12.23 19.92 -19.55
CA HIS A 194 13.17 20.96 -19.99
C HIS A 194 14.40 21.14 -19.09
N ILE A 195 14.56 20.32 -18.04
CA ILE A 195 15.80 20.29 -17.23
C ILE A 195 16.77 19.20 -17.76
N SER A 196 16.43 18.53 -18.87
CA SER A 196 17.10 17.33 -19.37
C SER A 196 17.68 17.48 -20.79
N ALA A 197 18.49 18.52 -21.02
CA ALA A 197 19.49 18.50 -22.09
C ALA A 197 20.87 18.30 -21.47
#